data_AF-A0A1X7UIM1-F1
#
_entry.id   AF-A0A1X7UIM1-F1
#
_cell.length_a   1.000
_cell.length_b   1.000
_cell.length_c   1.000
_cell.angle_alpha   90.00
_cell.angle_beta   90.00
_cell.angle_gamma   90.00
#
_symmetry.space_group_name_H-M   'P 1'
#
loop_
_entity.id
_entity.type
_entity.pdbx_description
1 polymer ?
#
loop_
_entity_poly.entity_id
_entity_poly.type
_entity_poly.pdbx_seq_one_letter_code
_entity_poly.pdbx_strand_id
1 'polypeptide(L)'
;MSTAQGSNEVLESAGGLVDKYQVSDQRFYDLSGLLRVTSDRLTNGSGQSDVDYPFLSSLFPSLDGMPLIGDVDHTPLPSELVQEFENMQCNSDMGLMPVIKRAWLTIDSTIYLWNYEDGKDLAYFDGLKEVILAVGLPDLKAAQFAED
;
A
#
# COMPACT_ATOMS: atom_id res chain seq x y z
N MET A 1 24.40 -26.33 -41.82
CA MET A 1 25.01 -26.16 -40.47
C MET A 1 25.15 -24.70 -40.04
N SER A 2 25.06 -23.69 -40.92
CA SER A 2 25.24 -22.27 -40.54
C SER A 2 24.05 -21.59 -39.83
N THR A 3 22.85 -22.16 -39.85
CA THR A 3 21.66 -21.52 -39.22
C THR A 3 21.64 -21.67 -37.70
N ALA A 4 22.28 -22.70 -37.15
CA ALA A 4 22.33 -22.97 -35.70
C ALA A 4 23.35 -22.09 -34.95
N GLN A 5 24.39 -21.59 -35.65
CA GLN A 5 25.36 -20.67 -35.05
C GLN A 5 24.80 -19.24 -34.93
N GLY A 6 24.11 -18.75 -35.96
CA GLY A 6 23.46 -17.43 -35.91
C GLY A 6 22.37 -17.35 -34.85
N SER A 7 21.64 -18.43 -34.56
CA SER A 7 20.66 -18.45 -33.47
C SER A 7 21.30 -18.39 -32.08
N ASN A 8 22.46 -19.02 -31.90
CA ASN A 8 23.18 -18.97 -30.61
C ASN A 8 23.79 -17.59 -30.36
N GLU A 9 24.34 -16.94 -31.38
CA GLU A 9 24.88 -15.58 -31.25
C GLU A 9 23.78 -14.55 -30.94
N VAL A 10 22.61 -14.70 -31.55
CA VAL A 10 21.44 -13.85 -31.24
C VAL A 10 20.94 -14.10 -29.82
N LEU A 11 20.95 -15.36 -29.35
CA LEU A 11 20.55 -15.71 -27.99
C LEU A 11 21.52 -15.15 -26.94
N GLU A 12 22.83 -15.31 -27.16
CA GLU A 12 23.88 -14.74 -26.30
C GLU A 12 23.81 -13.20 -26.28
N SER A 13 23.57 -12.57 -27.44
CA SER A 13 23.39 -11.12 -27.52
C SER A 13 22.13 -10.64 -26.79
N ALA A 14 21.03 -11.41 -26.84
CA ALA A 14 19.82 -11.11 -26.10
C ALA A 14 20.02 -11.28 -24.58
N GLY A 15 20.71 -12.34 -24.16
CA GLY A 15 21.07 -12.57 -22.75
C GLY A 15 21.91 -11.43 -22.18
N GLY A 16 22.97 -11.04 -22.89
CA GLY A 16 23.80 -9.90 -22.49
C GLY A 16 23.06 -8.57 -22.44
N LEU A 17 22.01 -8.40 -23.25
CA LEU A 17 21.16 -7.22 -23.20
C LEU A 17 20.24 -7.21 -21.98
N VAL A 18 19.64 -8.35 -21.62
CA VAL A 18 18.84 -8.51 -20.40
C VAL A 18 19.69 -8.24 -19.17
N ASP A 19 20.88 -8.84 -19.09
CA ASP A 19 21.80 -8.63 -17.96
C ASP A 19 22.22 -7.17 -17.82
N LYS A 20 22.48 -6.49 -18.95
CA LYS A 20 22.78 -5.06 -18.96
C LYS A 20 21.64 -4.23 -18.37
N TYR A 21 20.39 -4.51 -18.76
CA TYR A 21 19.23 -3.77 -18.26
C TYR A 21 18.90 -4.13 -16.80
N GLN A 22 19.05 -5.39 -16.40
CA GLN A 22 18.89 -5.84 -15.01
C GLN A 22 19.89 -5.14 -14.08
N VAL A 23 21.17 -5.09 -14.47
CA VAL A 23 22.20 -4.38 -13.70
C VAL A 23 21.92 -2.87 -13.66
N SER A 24 21.33 -2.31 -14.71
CA SER A 24 20.96 -0.90 -14.74
C SER A 24 19.76 -0.61 -13.82
N ASP A 25 18.78 -1.50 -13.77
CA ASP A 25 17.59 -1.39 -12.91
C ASP A 25 17.96 -1.52 -11.42
N GLN A 26 18.84 -2.45 -11.09
CA GLN A 26 19.39 -2.62 -9.74
C GLN A 26 20.24 -1.43 -9.25
N ARG A 27 20.64 -0.51 -10.14
CA ARG A 27 21.43 0.68 -9.81
C ARG A 27 20.58 1.92 -9.59
N PHE A 28 19.27 1.77 -9.38
CA PHE A 28 18.43 2.91 -9.06
C PHE A 28 18.94 3.62 -7.79
N TYR A 29 19.00 4.95 -7.83
CA TYR A 29 19.50 5.74 -6.72
C TYR A 29 18.60 5.58 -5.50
N ASP A 30 19.20 5.53 -4.31
CA ASP A 30 18.43 5.55 -3.07
C ASP A 30 17.55 6.81 -3.02
N LEU A 31 16.30 6.65 -2.57
CA LEU A 31 15.31 7.72 -2.52
C LEU A 31 15.80 8.89 -1.67
N SER A 32 16.56 8.59 -0.60
CA SER A 32 17.17 9.62 0.25
C SER A 32 18.17 10.50 -0.53
N GLY A 33 18.95 9.89 -1.42
CA GLY A 33 19.91 10.57 -2.29
C GLY A 33 19.23 11.38 -3.38
N LEU A 34 18.12 10.86 -3.94
CA LEU A 34 17.32 11.55 -4.95
C LEU A 34 16.61 12.79 -4.37
N LEU A 35 16.04 12.65 -3.16
CA LEU A 35 15.41 13.74 -2.43
C LEU A 35 16.42 14.74 -1.85
N ARG A 36 17.73 14.51 -2.05
CA ARG A 36 18.83 15.35 -1.54
C ARG A 36 18.63 15.66 -0.06
N VAL A 37 18.17 14.68 0.72
CA VAL A 37 18.01 14.81 2.17
C VAL A 37 19.42 14.91 2.74
N THR A 38 19.92 16.14 2.87
CA THR A 38 21.22 16.41 3.50
C THR A 38 21.16 15.89 4.92
N SER A 39 22.16 15.11 5.34
CA SER A 39 22.30 14.65 6.74
C SER A 39 22.52 15.80 7.74
N ASP A 40 22.61 17.04 7.24
CA ASP A 40 22.66 18.25 8.04
C ASP A 40 21.29 18.48 8.69
N ARG A 41 21.26 18.53 10.03
CA ARG A 41 20.06 18.65 10.90
C ARG A 41 19.32 20.00 10.77
N LEU A 42 19.26 20.57 9.57
CA LEU A 42 18.45 21.73 9.25
C LEU A 42 17.11 21.24 8.71
N THR A 43 16.01 21.81 9.19
CA THR A 43 14.67 21.54 8.67
C THR A 43 14.60 21.98 7.21
N ASN A 44 14.67 21.03 6.28
CA ASN A 44 14.31 21.22 4.89
C ASN A 44 12.80 20.92 4.76
N GLY A 45 12.04 21.87 4.22
CA GLY A 45 10.62 21.65 3.89
C GLY A 45 10.54 21.20 2.44
N SER A 46 10.16 19.95 2.19
CA SER A 46 9.75 19.51 0.85
C SER A 46 8.38 20.11 0.49
N GLY A 47 8.15 20.44 -0.78
CA GLY A 47 6.83 20.83 -1.26
C GLY A 47 6.42 22.27 -0.99
N GLN A 48 7.39 23.17 -0.78
CA GLN A 48 7.12 24.61 -0.66
C GLN A 48 7.07 25.30 -2.03
N SER A 49 7.51 24.64 -3.09
CA SER A 49 7.47 25.18 -4.44
C SER A 49 6.80 24.21 -5.41
N ASP A 50 6.08 24.75 -6.39
CA ASP A 50 5.42 23.94 -7.43
C ASP A 50 6.41 23.12 -8.26
N VAL A 51 7.70 23.50 -8.26
CA VAL A 51 8.77 22.74 -8.90
C VAL A 51 9.19 21.48 -8.12
N ASP A 52 8.80 21.35 -6.86
CA ASP A 52 9.01 20.14 -6.05
C ASP A 52 7.99 19.03 -6.37
N TYR A 53 6.91 19.37 -7.09
CA TYR A 53 5.90 18.44 -7.58
C TYR A 53 5.81 18.50 -9.11
N PRO A 54 6.90 18.19 -9.85
CA PRO A 54 6.85 18.20 -11.29
C PRO A 54 5.80 17.19 -11.76
N PHE A 55 4.87 17.65 -12.60
CA PHE A 55 3.97 16.75 -13.31
C PHE A 55 4.81 15.68 -14.01
N LEU A 56 4.40 14.40 -13.96
CA LEU A 56 5.14 13.29 -14.58
C LEU A 56 5.42 13.54 -16.07
N SER A 57 4.58 14.34 -16.72
CA SER A 57 4.73 14.84 -18.08
C SER A 57 6.03 15.61 -18.33
N SER A 58 6.55 16.31 -17.31
CA SER A 58 7.81 17.05 -17.35
C SER A 58 9.03 16.12 -17.43
N LEU A 59 8.94 14.95 -16.81
CA LEU A 59 10.02 13.94 -16.80
C LEU A 59 9.91 12.97 -17.98
N PHE A 60 8.68 12.63 -18.36
CA PHE A 60 8.37 11.72 -19.45
C PHE A 60 7.24 12.31 -20.29
N PRO A 61 7.55 12.90 -21.46
CA PRO A 61 6.55 13.47 -22.35
C PRO A 61 5.46 12.46 -22.80
N SER A 62 5.78 11.16 -22.73
CA SER A 62 4.84 10.06 -23.00
C SER A 62 3.79 9.84 -21.89
N LEU A 63 3.97 10.44 -20.71
CA LEU A 63 3.05 10.39 -19.58
C LEU A 63 2.20 11.65 -19.44
N ASP A 64 2.20 12.51 -20.47
CA ASP A 64 1.40 13.74 -20.46
C ASP A 64 -0.10 13.43 -20.40
N GLY A 65 -0.76 13.96 -19.38
CA GLY A 65 -2.17 13.70 -19.07
C GLY A 65 -2.46 12.36 -18.36
N MET A 66 -1.46 11.55 -18.00
CA MET A 66 -1.69 10.30 -17.26
C MET A 66 -1.68 10.56 -15.74
N PRO A 67 -2.75 10.22 -15.01
CA PRO A 67 -2.78 10.39 -13.56
C PRO A 67 -1.80 9.42 -12.89
N LEU A 68 -1.01 9.91 -11.93
CA LEU A 68 -0.10 9.08 -11.12
C LEU A 68 -0.87 8.07 -10.26
N ILE A 69 -2.03 8.49 -9.75
CA ILE A 69 -2.96 7.66 -8.99
C ILE A 69 -4.30 7.70 -9.72
N GLY A 70 -4.79 6.53 -10.10
CA GLY A 70 -6.14 6.35 -10.64
C GLY A 70 -7.04 5.74 -9.58
N ASP A 71 -8.31 6.13 -9.60
CA ASP A 71 -9.37 5.41 -8.89
C ASP A 71 -9.58 4.06 -9.59
N VAL A 72 -9.39 2.95 -8.86
CA VAL A 72 -9.50 1.59 -9.41
C VAL A 72 -10.81 0.96 -9.01
N ASP A 73 -11.17 1.08 -7.73
CA ASP A 73 -12.40 0.51 -7.18
C ASP A 73 -12.81 1.27 -5.91
N HIS A 74 -14.12 1.29 -5.64
CA HIS A 74 -14.70 1.98 -4.50
C HIS A 74 -15.81 1.14 -3.85
N THR A 75 -15.48 0.54 -2.70
CA THR A 75 -16.41 -0.27 -1.91
C THR A 75 -17.02 0.57 -0.79
N PRO A 76 -18.35 0.81 -0.78
CA PRO A 76 -18.99 1.58 0.28
C PRO A 76 -19.00 0.79 1.61
N LEU A 77 -19.26 1.50 2.72
CA LEU A 77 -19.49 0.84 4.00
C LEU A 77 -20.72 -0.09 3.90
N PRO A 78 -20.67 -1.30 4.48
CA PRO A 78 -21.83 -2.17 4.60
C PRO A 78 -23.02 -1.45 5.24
N SER A 79 -24.20 -1.58 4.65
CA SER A 79 -25.43 -0.93 5.13
C SER A 79 -25.79 -1.29 6.57
N GLU A 80 -25.42 -2.49 6.99
CA GLU A 80 -25.57 -3.01 8.34
C GLU A 80 -24.82 -2.16 9.37
N LEU A 81 -23.64 -1.65 9.00
CA LEU A 81 -22.85 -0.77 9.87
C LEU A 81 -23.41 0.65 9.93
N VAL A 82 -23.99 1.13 8.83
CA VAL A 82 -24.62 2.46 8.77
C VAL A 82 -25.77 2.56 9.78
N GLN A 83 -26.51 1.47 9.99
CA GLN A 83 -27.59 1.43 10.97
C GLN A 83 -27.06 1.42 12.41
N GLU A 84 -25.93 0.75 12.68
CA GLU A 84 -25.31 0.74 14.01
C GLU A 84 -24.69 2.09 14.39
N PHE A 85 -24.25 2.88 13.40
CA PHE A 85 -23.86 4.27 13.64
C PHE A 85 -24.99 5.13 14.22
N GLU A 86 -26.26 4.84 13.92
CA GLU A 86 -27.40 5.58 14.48
C GLU A 86 -27.59 5.31 15.98
N ASN A 87 -27.08 4.18 16.50
CA ASN A 87 -27.16 3.80 17.91
C ASN A 87 -25.93 4.24 18.74
N MET A 88 -24.95 4.86 18.10
CA MET A 88 -23.68 5.25 18.73
C MET A 88 -23.88 6.21 19.92
N GLN A 89 -23.32 5.87 21.08
CA GLN A 89 -23.49 6.67 22.30
C GLN A 89 -22.28 7.57 22.61
N CYS A 90 -21.04 7.15 22.33
CA CYS A 90 -19.85 7.88 22.80
C CYS A 90 -18.66 7.93 21.82
N ASN A 91 -18.11 6.79 21.37
CA ASN A 91 -16.85 6.75 20.62
C ASN A 91 -16.89 5.77 19.44
N SER A 92 -16.38 6.18 18.29
CA SER A 92 -16.21 5.32 17.12
C SER A 92 -14.90 5.62 16.45
N ASP A 93 -14.17 4.57 16.09
CA ASP A 93 -12.95 4.69 15.31
C ASP A 93 -12.97 3.65 14.19
N MET A 94 -12.24 3.92 13.11
CA MET A 94 -12.19 3.02 11.96
C MET A 94 -10.80 2.96 11.37
N GLY A 95 -10.49 1.84 10.74
CA GLY A 95 -9.22 1.70 10.06
C GLY A 95 -9.15 0.46 9.20
N LEU A 96 -7.96 0.24 8.64
CA LEU A 96 -7.67 -0.88 7.77
C LEU A 96 -6.65 -1.80 8.43
N MET A 97 -6.79 -3.09 8.16
CA MET A 97 -5.80 -4.13 8.40
C MET A 97 -5.47 -4.79 7.05
N PRO A 98 -4.61 -4.17 6.22
CA PRO A 98 -4.30 -4.67 4.89
C PRO A 98 -3.72 -6.09 4.89
N VAL A 99 -2.99 -6.45 5.96
CA VAL A 99 -2.37 -7.78 6.13
C VAL A 99 -3.40 -8.91 6.05
N ILE A 100 -4.61 -8.69 6.54
CA ILE A 100 -5.71 -9.67 6.51
C ILE A 100 -6.82 -9.28 5.53
N LYS A 101 -6.60 -8.24 4.72
CA LYS A 101 -7.61 -7.67 3.79
C LYS A 101 -8.93 -7.31 4.45
N ARG A 102 -8.89 -6.82 5.70
CA ARG A 102 -10.10 -6.41 6.43
C ARG A 102 -10.04 -4.95 6.82
N ALA A 103 -11.21 -4.33 6.82
CA ALA A 103 -11.46 -3.08 7.50
C ALA A 103 -12.08 -3.37 8.86
N TRP A 104 -11.89 -2.45 9.79
CA TRP A 104 -12.47 -2.52 11.12
C TRP A 104 -13.16 -1.21 11.48
N LEU A 105 -14.17 -1.34 12.32
CA LEU A 105 -14.94 -0.23 12.88
C LEU A 105 -15.23 -0.57 14.34
N THR A 106 -15.00 0.37 15.23
CA THR A 106 -15.42 0.26 16.63
C THR A 106 -16.59 1.20 16.88
N ILE A 107 -17.57 0.73 17.63
CA ILE A 107 -18.67 1.55 18.15
C ILE A 107 -18.77 1.22 19.63
N ASP A 108 -18.35 2.17 20.46
CA ASP A 108 -18.25 2.06 21.91
C ASP A 108 -17.43 0.81 22.32
N SER A 109 -18.10 -0.28 22.71
CA SER A 109 -17.46 -1.54 23.14
C SER A 109 -17.51 -2.66 22.09
N THR A 110 -18.15 -2.43 20.94
CA THR A 110 -18.30 -3.43 19.89
C THR A 110 -17.31 -3.17 18.76
N ILE A 111 -16.64 -4.21 18.28
CA ILE A 111 -15.78 -4.13 17.09
C ILE A 111 -16.40 -4.93 15.95
N TYR A 112 -16.39 -4.34 14.77
CA TYR A 112 -16.84 -4.91 13.51
C TYR A 112 -15.64 -5.08 12.58
N LEU A 113 -15.61 -6.19 11.84
CA LEU A 113 -14.61 -6.49 10.82
C LEU A 113 -15.31 -6.95 9.55
N TRP A 114 -14.90 -6.44 8.40
CA TRP A 114 -15.41 -6.88 7.10
C TRP A 114 -14.30 -6.89 6.06
N ASN A 115 -14.49 -7.64 4.97
CA ASN A 115 -13.62 -7.57 3.82
C ASN A 115 -13.87 -6.24 3.07
N TYR A 116 -12.86 -5.37 2.98
CA TYR A 116 -13.01 -4.08 2.29
C TYR A 116 -12.98 -4.18 0.77
N GLU A 117 -12.53 -5.31 0.20
CA GLU A 117 -12.55 -5.53 -1.25
C GLU A 117 -14.01 -5.69 -1.71
N ASP A 118 -14.76 -6.60 -1.08
CA ASP A 118 -16.13 -6.94 -1.50
C ASP A 118 -17.24 -6.31 -0.65
N GLY A 119 -16.91 -5.73 0.51
CA GLY A 119 -17.90 -5.25 1.49
C GLY A 119 -18.63 -6.38 2.24
N LYS A 120 -18.15 -7.63 2.13
CA LYS A 120 -18.79 -8.84 2.66
C LYS A 120 -18.06 -9.38 3.90
N ASP A 121 -18.56 -10.50 4.41
CA ASP A 121 -17.98 -11.23 5.54
C ASP A 121 -17.87 -10.35 6.81
N LEU A 122 -18.97 -9.67 7.10
CA LEU A 122 -19.12 -8.86 8.30
C LEU A 122 -19.16 -9.78 9.53
N ALA A 123 -18.15 -9.63 10.37
CA ALA A 123 -18.06 -10.24 11.68
C ALA A 123 -18.08 -9.14 12.75
N TYR A 124 -18.59 -9.45 13.94
CA TYR A 124 -18.58 -8.54 15.07
C TYR A 124 -18.17 -9.26 16.35
N PHE A 125 -17.69 -8.48 17.30
CA PHE A 125 -17.40 -8.94 18.66
C PHE A 125 -17.90 -7.91 19.67
N ASP A 126 -18.84 -8.33 20.51
CA ASP A 126 -19.55 -7.55 21.52
C ASP A 126 -19.19 -7.98 22.96
N GLY A 127 -18.14 -8.77 23.13
CA GLY A 127 -17.75 -9.33 24.43
C GLY A 127 -17.11 -8.33 25.39
N LEU A 128 -16.87 -7.08 24.97
CA LEU A 128 -16.24 -6.05 25.81
C LEU A 128 -17.31 -5.23 26.52
N LYS A 129 -17.06 -4.92 27.79
CA LYS A 129 -17.92 -4.06 28.61
C LYS A 129 -17.50 -2.59 28.59
N GLU A 130 -16.26 -2.33 28.21
CA GLU A 130 -15.64 -1.01 28.21
C GLU A 130 -15.40 -0.54 26.77
N VAL A 131 -15.26 0.76 26.60
CA VAL A 131 -15.05 1.38 25.28
C VAL A 131 -13.68 1.01 24.71
N ILE A 132 -13.66 0.68 23.43
CA ILE A 132 -12.44 0.39 22.68
C ILE A 132 -11.75 1.72 22.34
N LEU A 133 -10.50 1.86 22.77
CA LEU A 133 -9.69 3.07 22.55
C LEU A 133 -8.70 2.94 21.39
N ALA A 134 -8.26 1.71 21.10
CA ALA A 134 -7.31 1.44 20.03
C ALA A 134 -7.44 -0.02 19.56
N VAL A 135 -7.22 -0.22 18.28
CA VAL A 135 -7.19 -1.54 17.64
C VAL A 135 -5.87 -1.68 16.89
N GLY A 136 -5.22 -2.83 17.01
CA GLY A 136 -3.97 -3.12 16.31
C GLY A 136 -3.84 -4.60 16.01
N LEU A 137 -3.20 -4.90 14.88
CA LEU A 137 -2.85 -6.26 14.48
C LEU A 137 -1.33 -6.45 14.63
N PRO A 138 -0.86 -6.97 15.78
CA PRO A 138 0.57 -7.19 15.98
C PRO A 138 1.03 -8.48 15.31
N ASP A 139 2.29 -8.50 14.86
CA ASP A 139 2.94 -9.75 14.46
C ASP A 139 3.07 -10.69 15.65
N LEU A 140 2.74 -11.96 15.43
CA LEU A 140 2.86 -12.98 16.47
C LEU A 140 4.33 -13.24 16.76
N LYS A 141 4.68 -13.30 18.05
CA LYS A 141 5.99 -13.75 18.46
C LYS A 141 6.12 -15.25 18.16
N ALA A 142 7.11 -15.61 17.35
CA ALA A 142 7.39 -16.99 17.01
C ALA A 142 7.53 -17.86 18.27
N ALA A 143 6.87 -19.03 18.27
CA ALA A 143 6.92 -20.08 19.29
C ALA A 143 6.08 -19.92 20.59
N GLN A 144 4.99 -19.13 20.60
CA GLN A 144 4.09 -19.05 21.77
C GLN A 144 2.63 -19.41 21.51
N PHE A 145 2.18 -19.44 20.26
CA PHE A 145 0.84 -19.83 19.88
C PHE A 145 0.89 -21.18 19.19
N ALA A 146 -0.11 -22.03 19.42
CA ALA A 146 -0.21 -23.31 18.75
C ALA A 146 -0.30 -23.08 17.24
N GLU A 147 0.64 -23.66 16.49
CA GLU A 147 0.45 -23.91 15.07
C GLU A 147 -0.64 -24.99 14.96
N ASP A 148 -1.78 -24.63 14.37
CA ASP A 148 -2.77 -25.60 13.86
C ASP A 148 -2.45 -25.93 12.40
#